data_AF-A0A5C6P3V3-F1
#
_entry.id   AF-A0A5C6P3V3-F1
#
_cell.length_a   1.000
_cell.length_b   1.000
_cell.length_c   1.000
_cell.angle_alpha   90.00
_cell.angle_beta   90.00
_cell.angle_gamma   90.00
#
_symmetry.space_group_name_H-M   'P 1'
#
loop_
_entity.id
_entity.type
_entity.pdbx_description
1 polymer ?
#
loop_
_entity_poly.entity_id
_entity_poly.type
_entity_poly.pdbx_seq_one_letter_code
_entity_poly.pdbx_strand_id
1 'polypeptide(L)'
;MKDEGVPRQRHVGRLLIEFSSQMTMERVQKENPNVTEGGRYTPPDCRPRWKVAIIIPFRHRENHLKYWLHYLHPILRRQKIDYGIYIINQTPLSPRCRHKAPLGLIFP
;
A
#
# COMPACT_ATOMS: atom_id res chain seq x y z
N MET A 1 -4.29 24.78 -22.81
CA MET A 1 -3.92 24.03 -21.59
C MET A 1 -5.17 23.93 -20.73
N LYS A 2 -5.76 22.74 -20.57
CA LYS A 2 -6.94 22.55 -19.72
C LYS A 2 -6.45 22.21 -18.32
N ASP A 3 -6.42 23.20 -17.45
CA ASP A 3 -6.39 22.97 -16.00
C ASP A 3 -7.78 22.47 -15.60
N GLU A 4 -8.01 21.16 -15.72
CA GLU A 4 -9.15 20.52 -15.06
C GLU A 4 -8.98 20.73 -13.56
N GLY A 5 -9.91 21.50 -12.98
CA GLY A 5 -9.90 21.88 -11.57
C GLY A 5 -9.69 20.67 -10.66
N VAL A 6 -8.55 20.67 -9.95
CA VAL A 6 -8.22 19.66 -8.95
C VAL A 6 -9.36 19.59 -7.93
N PRO A 7 -10.10 18.47 -7.84
CA PRO A 7 -11.14 18.32 -6.83
C PRO A 7 -10.49 18.45 -5.46
N ARG A 8 -10.98 19.34 -4.60
CA ARG A 8 -10.47 19.48 -3.23
C ARG A 8 -10.48 18.10 -2.57
N GLN A 9 -9.29 17.60 -2.25
CA GLN A 9 -9.11 16.30 -1.60
C GLN A 9 -9.96 16.29 -0.31
N ARG A 10 -11.00 15.46 -0.28
CA ARG A 10 -11.79 15.21 0.94
C ARG A 10 -10.98 14.34 1.87
N HIS A 11 -10.04 14.96 2.57
CA HIS A 11 -9.32 14.32 3.67
C HIS A 11 -10.30 14.16 4.83
N VAL A 12 -10.74 12.94 5.06
CA VAL A 12 -11.46 12.57 6.28
C VAL A 12 -10.41 12.59 7.38
N GLY A 13 -10.34 13.69 8.14
CA GLY A 13 -9.21 14.01 9.02
C GLY A 13 -8.81 12.89 9.98
N ARG A 14 -9.48 12.78 11.12
CA ARG A 14 -9.20 11.73 12.10
C ARG A 14 -9.72 10.39 11.61
N LEU A 15 -8.89 9.35 11.69
CA LEU A 15 -9.26 7.96 11.41
C LEU A 15 -9.14 7.15 12.70
N LEU A 16 -10.22 6.49 13.10
CA LEU A 16 -10.18 5.55 14.22
C LEU A 16 -9.52 4.25 13.74
N ILE A 17 -8.51 3.79 14.48
CA ILE A 17 -7.76 2.58 14.18
C ILE A 17 -8.02 1.59 15.32
N GLU A 18 -8.51 0.41 14.98
CA GLU A 18 -8.82 -0.65 15.93
C GLU A 18 -8.13 -1.95 15.50
N PHE A 19 -7.50 -2.63 16.46
CA PHE A 19 -6.78 -3.89 16.25
C PHE A 19 -7.50 -5.09 16.90
N SER A 20 -8.79 -4.95 17.19
CA SER A 20 -9.59 -5.90 17.97
C SER A 20 -10.08 -7.11 17.17
N SER A 21 -10.25 -6.98 15.84
CA SER A 21 -10.79 -8.03 14.97
C SER A 21 -9.72 -8.65 14.08
N GLN A 22 -9.73 -9.98 13.91
CA GLN A 22 -8.80 -10.65 12.98
C GLN A 22 -8.96 -10.10 11.56
N MET A 23 -7.93 -9.44 11.06
CA MET A 23 -7.88 -8.94 9.69
C MET A 23 -7.39 -10.04 8.75
N THR A 24 -8.11 -10.32 7.67
CA THR A 24 -7.73 -11.32 6.67
C THR A 24 -7.44 -10.66 5.32
N MET A 25 -6.64 -11.31 4.46
CA MET A 25 -6.26 -10.74 3.17
C MET A 25 -7.45 -10.68 2.20
N GLU A 26 -8.37 -11.65 2.29
CA GLU A 26 -9.57 -11.72 1.47
C GLU A 26 -10.48 -10.52 1.75
N ARG A 27 -10.58 -10.12 3.02
CA ARG A 27 -11.34 -8.91 3.41
C ARG A 27 -10.69 -7.66 2.82
N VAL A 28 -9.37 -7.53 2.91
CA VAL A 28 -8.62 -6.40 2.34
C VAL A 28 -8.86 -6.29 0.83
N GLN A 29 -8.79 -7.41 0.10
CA GLN A 29 -9.03 -7.44 -1.34
C GLN A 29 -10.48 -7.09 -1.69
N LYS A 30 -11.45 -7.68 -0.97
CA LYS A 30 -12.89 -7.42 -1.18
C LYS A 30 -13.25 -5.94 -0.97
N GLU A 31 -12.65 -5.29 0.02
CA GLU A 31 -12.87 -3.87 0.31
C GLU A 31 -12.15 -2.93 -0.68
N ASN A 32 -11.19 -3.45 -1.45
CA ASN A 32 -10.36 -2.69 -2.38
C ASN A 32 -10.35 -3.30 -3.80
N PRO A 33 -11.50 -3.43 -4.48
CA PRO A 33 -11.60 -4.07 -5.79
C PRO A 33 -10.85 -3.34 -6.91
N ASN A 34 -10.53 -2.06 -6.71
CA ASN A 34 -9.83 -1.24 -7.70
C ASN A 34 -8.30 -1.37 -7.60
N VAL A 35 -7.78 -2.12 -6.63
CA VAL A 35 -6.36 -2.42 -6.50
C VAL A 35 -6.06 -3.61 -7.39
N THR A 36 -5.12 -3.45 -8.32
CA THR A 36 -4.68 -4.52 -9.21
C THR A 36 -3.71 -5.45 -8.49
N GLU A 37 -3.41 -6.58 -9.13
CA GLU A 37 -2.37 -7.52 -8.70
C GLU A 37 -1.06 -6.78 -8.35
N GLY A 38 -0.38 -7.24 -7.29
CA GLY A 38 0.81 -6.59 -6.77
C GLY A 38 0.58 -5.28 -6.01
N GLY A 39 -0.65 -4.98 -5.59
CA GLY A 39 -0.94 -3.87 -4.66
C GLY A 39 -0.86 -2.49 -5.31
N ARG A 40 -1.10 -2.41 -6.63
CA ARG A 40 -1.05 -1.16 -7.39
C ARG A 40 -2.44 -0.56 -7.59
N TYR A 41 -2.52 0.77 -7.54
CA TYR A 41 -3.75 1.50 -7.77
C TYR A 41 -3.47 2.76 -8.59
N THR A 42 -4.31 2.96 -9.61
CA THR A 42 -4.33 4.19 -10.40
C THR A 42 -5.75 4.76 -10.35
N PRO A 43 -5.92 6.05 -10.01
CA PRO A 43 -7.25 6.67 -10.03
C PRO A 43 -7.83 6.66 -11.46
N PRO A 44 -9.04 6.15 -11.68
CA PRO A 44 -9.64 6.06 -13.01
C PRO A 44 -10.21 7.40 -13.51
N ASP A 45 -10.44 8.34 -12.59
CA ASP A 45 -11.18 9.58 -12.80
C ASP A 45 -10.29 10.78 -13.11
N CYS A 46 -8.96 10.65 -13.01
CA CYS A 46 -8.04 11.76 -13.23
C CYS A 46 -6.63 11.30 -13.58
N ARG A 47 -5.83 12.22 -14.14
CA ARG A 47 -4.39 12.02 -14.27
C ARG A 47 -3.71 12.34 -12.93
N PRO A 48 -3.11 11.34 -12.23
CA PRO A 48 -2.53 11.56 -10.92
C PRO A 48 -1.30 12.48 -11.03
N ARG A 49 -1.19 13.43 -10.10
CA ARG A 49 -0.05 14.35 -10.01
C ARG A 49 1.23 13.64 -9.54
N TRP A 50 1.07 12.61 -8.72
CA TRP A 50 2.18 11.92 -8.07
C TRP A 50 2.11 10.42 -8.35
N LYS A 51 3.29 9.84 -8.60
CA LYS A 51 3.52 8.39 -8.68
C LYS A 51 4.39 7.98 -7.51
N VAL A 52 3.89 7.11 -6.64
CA VAL A 52 4.51 6.80 -5.34
C VAL A 52 4.76 5.29 -5.20
N ALA A 53 5.99 4.91 -4.90
CA ALA A 53 6.34 3.56 -4.50
C ALA A 53 6.42 3.49 -2.97
N ILE A 54 5.56 2.69 -2.34
CA ILE A 54 5.51 2.51 -0.89
C ILE A 54 6.25 1.24 -0.54
N ILE A 55 7.37 1.38 0.17
CA ILE A 55 8.23 0.25 0.53
C ILE A 55 7.99 -0.10 1.99
N ILE A 56 7.49 -1.31 2.24
CA ILE A 56 7.23 -1.83 3.59
C ILE A 56 8.29 -2.90 3.90
N PRO A 57 9.27 -2.62 4.76
CA PRO A 57 10.16 -3.65 5.27
C PRO A 57 9.36 -4.59 6.17
N PHE A 58 9.41 -5.89 5.88
CA PHE A 58 8.62 -6.91 6.55
C PHE A 58 9.51 -8.00 7.15
N ARG A 59 9.23 -8.41 8.39
CA ARG A 59 9.89 -9.53 9.07
C ARG A 59 8.93 -10.26 9.99
N HIS A 60 8.37 -11.38 9.54
CA HIS A 60 7.60 -12.35 10.34
C HIS A 60 6.42 -11.74 11.13
N ARG A 61 5.74 -10.71 10.60
CA ARG A 61 4.62 -10.01 11.28
C ARG A 61 3.40 -9.85 10.38
N GLU A 62 2.90 -10.96 9.84
CA GLU A 62 1.82 -10.95 8.84
C GLU A 62 0.55 -10.23 9.31
N ASN A 63 0.18 -10.39 10.58
CA ASN A 63 -1.01 -9.73 11.13
C ASN A 63 -0.92 -8.20 11.06
N HIS A 64 0.25 -7.61 11.36
CA HIS A 64 0.44 -6.16 11.26
C HIS A 64 0.35 -5.67 9.82
N LEU A 65 0.87 -6.44 8.87
CA LEU A 65 0.80 -6.12 7.45
C LEU A 65 -0.67 -6.06 6.97
N LYS A 66 -1.50 -7.02 7.40
CA LYS A 66 -2.94 -7.05 7.04
C LYS A 66 -3.65 -5.78 7.50
N TYR A 67 -3.43 -5.32 8.74
CA TYR A 67 -3.98 -4.04 9.22
C TYR A 67 -3.43 -2.85 8.45
N TRP A 68 -2.13 -2.84 8.15
CA TRP A 68 -1.50 -1.78 7.35
C TRP A 68 -2.20 -1.62 6.01
N LEU A 69 -2.37 -2.72 5.26
CA LEU A 69 -3.03 -2.68 3.96
C LEU A 69 -4.49 -2.24 4.06
N HIS A 70 -5.25 -2.75 5.06
CA HIS A 70 -6.64 -2.36 5.29
C HIS A 70 -6.81 -0.85 5.47
N TYR A 71 -5.98 -0.20 6.29
CA TYR A 71 -6.09 1.22 6.57
C TYR A 71 -5.43 2.11 5.52
N LEU A 72 -4.33 1.65 4.91
CA LEU A 72 -3.55 2.45 3.99
C LEU A 72 -4.28 2.65 2.65
N HIS A 73 -4.88 1.61 2.09
CA HIS A 73 -5.54 1.71 0.77
C HIS A 73 -6.60 2.83 0.70
N PRO A 74 -7.56 2.96 1.66
CA PRO A 74 -8.53 4.05 1.64
C PRO A 74 -7.89 5.44 1.80
N ILE A 75 -6.79 5.57 2.55
CA ILE A 75 -6.08 6.84 2.75
C ILE A 75 -5.47 7.30 1.43
N LEU A 76 -4.70 6.43 0.77
CA LEU A 76 -4.02 6.74 -0.49
C LEU A 76 -5.01 6.99 -1.63
N ARG A 77 -6.09 6.20 -1.67
CA ARG A 77 -7.18 6.40 -2.65
C ARG A 77 -7.81 7.78 -2.54
N ARG A 78 -8.07 8.27 -1.33
CA ARG A 78 -8.62 9.62 -1.10
C ARG A 78 -7.67 10.73 -1.52
N GLN A 79 -6.36 10.46 -1.54
CA GLN A 79 -5.34 11.41 -1.99
C GLN A 79 -5.22 11.48 -3.52
N LYS A 80 -5.88 10.59 -4.28
CA LYS A 80 -5.85 10.54 -5.75
C LYS A 80 -4.43 10.41 -6.34
N ILE A 81 -3.62 9.53 -5.77
CA ILE A 81 -2.25 9.24 -6.23
C ILE A 81 -2.18 7.89 -6.95
N ASP A 82 -1.28 7.75 -7.92
CA ASP A 82 -0.87 6.45 -8.48
C ASP A 82 0.17 5.87 -7.51
N TYR A 83 -0.17 4.74 -6.88
CA TYR A 83 0.71 4.11 -5.92
C TYR A 83 0.88 2.62 -6.16
N GLY A 84 2.05 2.10 -5.81
CA GLY A 84 2.35 0.67 -5.71
C GLY A 84 2.92 0.34 -4.34
N ILE A 85 2.45 -0.75 -3.72
CA ILE A 85 2.95 -1.22 -2.43
C ILE A 85 3.92 -2.38 -2.65
N TYR A 86 5.13 -2.24 -2.13
CA TYR A 86 6.20 -3.22 -2.24
C TYR A 86 6.58 -3.73 -0.85
N ILE A 87 6.33 -5.01 -0.60
CA ILE A 87 6.66 -5.66 0.67
C ILE A 87 8.01 -6.33 0.51
N ILE A 88 9.02 -5.83 1.23
CA ILE A 88 10.37 -6.39 1.20
C ILE A 88 10.54 -7.28 2.42
N ASN A 89 10.51 -8.61 2.21
CA ASN A 89 10.76 -9.56 3.28
C ASN A 89 12.25 -9.60 3.63
N GLN A 90 12.58 -9.24 4.87
CA GLN A 90 13.92 -9.34 5.41
C GLN A 90 14.19 -10.79 5.81
N THR A 91 14.81 -11.55 4.92
CA THR A 91 15.46 -12.80 5.33
C THR A 91 16.66 -12.46 6.21
N PRO A 92 16.85 -13.14 7.36
CA PRO A 92 18.06 -12.96 8.13
C PRO A 92 19.23 -13.40 7.25
N LEU A 93 20.01 -12.42 6.81
CA LEU A 93 21.30 -12.67 6.20
C LEU A 93 22.15 -13.39 7.25
N SER A 94 22.51 -14.64 6.95
CA SER A 94 23.69 -15.27 7.54
C SER A 94 24.85 -14.28 7.47
N PRO A 95 25.71 -14.15 8.51
CA PRO A 95 26.66 -13.04 8.66
C PRO A 95 27.80 -13.01 7.61
N ARG A 96 27.71 -13.79 6.53
CA ARG A 96 28.82 -14.06 5.61
C ARG A 96 28.76 -13.40 4.22
N CYS A 97 27.81 -12.51 3.91
CA CYS A 97 27.88 -11.77 2.63
C CYS A 97 27.57 -10.28 2.79
N ARG A 98 28.65 -9.50 2.84
CA ARG A 98 28.69 -8.07 2.51
C ARG A 98 28.36 -7.97 1.01
N HIS A 99 27.45 -7.06 0.66
CA HIS A 99 26.97 -6.72 -0.70
C HIS A 99 25.78 -7.56 -1.22
N LYS A 100 24.67 -6.85 -1.45
CA LYS A 100 23.37 -7.23 -2.03
C LYS A 100 22.46 -8.09 -1.14
N ALA A 101 21.48 -7.42 -0.53
CA ALA A 101 20.19 -8.05 -0.30
C ALA A 101 19.54 -8.29 -1.68
N PRO A 102 19.17 -9.53 -2.04
CA PRO A 102 18.28 -9.71 -3.17
C PRO A 102 16.96 -9.04 -2.80
N LEU A 103 16.57 -8.05 -3.60
CA LEU A 103 15.21 -7.51 -3.61
C LEU A 103 14.28 -8.64 -4.07
N GLY A 104 13.99 -9.57 -3.16
CA GLY A 104 12.90 -10.52 -3.28
C GLY A 104 11.61 -9.72 -3.20
N LEU A 105 11.17 -9.23 -4.36
CA LEU A 105 9.84 -8.70 -4.60
C LEU A 105 8.87 -9.88 -4.44
N ILE A 106 8.33 -10.05 -3.23
CA ILE A 106 7.23 -10.98 -3.00
C ILE A 106 5.96 -10.19 -3.30
N PHE A 107 5.41 -10.45 -4.48
CA PHE A 107 4.06 -10.02 -4.89
C PHE A 107 3.07 -11.08 -4.39
N PRO A 108 2.12 -10.76 -3.51
CA PRO A 108 0.91 -11.56 -3.36
C PRO A 108 -0.03 -11.34 -4.55
#